data_AF-A0A523NTK6-F1
#
_entry.id   AF-A0A523NTK6-F1
#
_cell.length_a   1.000
_cell.length_b   1.000
_cell.length_c   1.000
_cell.angle_alpha   90.00
_cell.angle_beta   90.00
_cell.angle_gamma   90.00
#
_symmetry.space_group_name_H-M   'P 1'
#
loop_
_entity.id
_entity.type
_entity.pdbx_description
1 polymer ?
#
loop_
_entity_poly.entity_id
_entity_poly.type
_entity_poly.pdbx_seq_one_letter_code
_entity_poly.pdbx_strand_id
1 'polypeptide(L)'
;MTTHSDPNGLFIQGMTDPEVLRQFIQQKFSEAEIQYAYEKMLEDTKALAHTEKIPLLQAFWQVLGQAYAEKAPPLTCKMGCAHCCHTGVSITQLEWDGMQNAARQKGIPLQNLMARSQKSVDRVAKVLASGVDPETVDWHRTVVNQPCPFLDDDDACMIHEDRPLDCRLMVAFREVCASKNLEHAQRGVLVEEAVAPTVIARLQYEQTPRFKRRKFTGMQKLRLIQHWLLNWKNKKSSKKKH
;
A
#
# COMPACT_ATOMS: atom_id res chain seq x y z
N MET A 1 22.83 0.36 -2.56
CA MET A 1 21.64 0.68 -3.37
C MET A 1 21.71 2.16 -3.65
N THR A 2 21.61 2.57 -4.91
CA THR A 2 21.81 3.96 -5.31
C THR A 2 20.47 4.66 -5.39
N THR A 3 20.34 5.77 -4.69
CA THR A 3 19.18 6.65 -4.73
C THR A 3 19.48 7.78 -5.69
N HIS A 4 18.53 8.08 -6.58
CA HIS A 4 18.65 9.21 -7.48
C HIS A 4 17.47 10.13 -7.20
N SER A 5 17.69 11.42 -7.07
CA SER A 5 16.63 12.41 -6.93
C SER A 5 16.67 13.39 -8.09
N ASP A 6 15.51 13.87 -8.51
CA ASP A 6 15.36 14.99 -9.43
C ASP A 6 14.28 15.96 -8.91
N PRO A 7 14.00 17.07 -9.60
CA PRO A 7 13.01 18.05 -9.16
C PRO A 7 11.59 17.47 -8.96
N ASN A 8 11.25 16.36 -9.64
CA ASN A 8 9.94 15.73 -9.59
C ASN A 8 9.85 14.70 -8.45
N GLY A 9 10.94 14.19 -7.92
CA GLY A 9 10.91 13.22 -6.82
C GLY A 9 12.16 12.36 -6.69
N LEU A 10 12.03 11.30 -5.89
CA LEU A 10 13.08 10.32 -5.61
C LEU A 10 12.85 9.05 -6.43
N PHE A 11 13.85 8.63 -7.19
CA PHE A 11 13.92 7.34 -7.87
C PHE A 11 14.55 6.28 -6.97
N ILE A 12 13.87 5.15 -6.88
CA ILE A 12 14.17 4.09 -5.94
C ILE A 12 14.70 2.88 -6.70
N GLN A 13 16.02 2.77 -6.86
CA GLN A 13 16.64 1.49 -7.14
C GLN A 13 16.92 0.77 -5.82
N GLY A 14 15.91 0.02 -5.33
CA GLY A 14 16.04 -0.84 -4.16
C GLY A 14 16.10 -0.12 -2.81
N MET A 15 15.81 1.19 -2.73
CA MET A 15 15.72 1.89 -1.44
C MET A 15 14.45 1.49 -0.68
N THR A 16 14.62 0.64 0.32
CA THR A 16 13.61 0.34 1.35
C THR A 16 13.89 1.09 2.66
N ASP A 17 14.93 1.93 2.70
CA ASP A 17 15.35 2.66 3.90
C ASP A 17 14.36 3.81 4.24
N PRO A 18 13.59 3.69 5.33
CA PRO A 18 12.62 4.70 5.72
C PRO A 18 13.27 6.01 6.18
N GLU A 19 14.51 5.99 6.65
CA GLU A 19 15.19 7.16 7.20
C GLU A 19 15.68 8.09 6.08
N VAL A 20 16.20 7.54 5.00
CA VAL A 20 16.56 8.32 3.81
C VAL A 20 15.32 8.99 3.20
N LEU A 21 14.20 8.26 3.12
CA LEU A 21 12.92 8.84 2.66
C LEU A 21 12.44 9.96 3.59
N ARG A 22 12.55 9.77 4.91
CA ARG A 22 12.18 10.79 5.90
C ARG A 22 13.00 12.07 5.74
N GLN A 23 14.33 11.94 5.63
CA GLN A 23 15.22 13.08 5.44
C GLN A 23 14.90 13.84 4.15
N PHE A 24 14.64 13.13 3.05
CA PHE A 24 14.23 13.76 1.79
C PHE A 24 12.91 14.55 1.94
N ILE A 25 11.89 13.97 2.58
CA ILE A 25 10.61 14.63 2.83
C ILE A 25 10.82 15.91 3.67
N GLN A 26 11.62 15.84 4.73
CA GLN A 26 11.91 16.99 5.60
C GLN A 26 12.73 18.09 4.93
N GLN A 27 13.53 17.75 3.92
CA GLN A 27 14.24 18.73 3.10
C GLN A 27 13.31 19.39 2.06
N LYS A 28 12.29 18.67 1.58
CA LYS A 28 11.42 19.11 0.49
C LYS A 28 10.20 19.90 0.98
N PHE A 29 9.69 19.61 2.17
CA PHE A 29 8.47 20.23 2.71
C PHE A 29 8.71 20.74 4.12
N SER A 30 8.23 21.94 4.40
CA SER A 30 8.22 22.53 5.75
C SER A 30 7.22 21.81 6.67
N GLU A 31 7.44 21.91 7.98
CA GLU A 31 6.51 21.36 8.97
C GLU A 31 5.09 21.93 8.82
N ALA A 32 4.95 23.22 8.47
CA ALA A 32 3.67 23.86 8.24
C ALA A 32 2.93 23.28 7.03
N GLU A 33 3.65 22.99 5.93
CA GLU A 33 3.08 22.35 4.75
C GLU A 33 2.64 20.92 5.03
N ILE A 34 3.45 20.15 5.77
CA ILE A 34 3.13 18.78 6.20
C ILE A 34 1.88 18.79 7.07
N GLN A 35 1.81 19.68 8.06
CA GLN A 35 0.67 19.76 8.96
C GLN A 35 -0.61 20.16 8.21
N TYR A 36 -0.54 21.17 7.34
CA TYR A 36 -1.66 21.61 6.51
C TYR A 36 -2.16 20.47 5.60
N ALA A 37 -1.25 19.77 4.92
CA ALA A 37 -1.60 18.66 4.04
C ALA A 37 -2.29 17.52 4.82
N TYR A 38 -1.78 17.18 6.01
CA TYR A 38 -2.40 16.17 6.87
C TYR A 38 -3.84 16.54 7.26
N GLU A 39 -4.06 17.77 7.73
CA GLU A 39 -5.38 18.26 8.15
C GLU A 39 -6.34 18.29 6.97
N LYS A 40 -5.89 18.86 5.85
CA LYS A 40 -6.69 19.01 4.63
C LYS A 40 -7.10 17.67 4.04
N MET A 41 -6.15 16.73 3.92
CA MET A 41 -6.46 15.37 3.44
C MET A 41 -7.49 14.65 4.32
N LEU A 42 -7.40 14.80 5.65
CA LEU A 42 -8.36 14.20 6.57
C LEU A 42 -9.76 14.81 6.43
N GLU A 43 -9.84 16.14 6.34
CA GLU A 43 -11.09 16.86 6.14
C GLU A 43 -11.76 16.44 4.83
N ASP A 44 -11.04 16.53 3.72
CA ASP A 44 -11.55 16.23 2.37
C ASP A 44 -11.98 14.77 2.26
N THR A 45 -11.21 13.86 2.84
CA THR A 45 -11.56 12.42 2.87
C THR A 45 -12.89 12.20 3.60
N LYS A 46 -13.07 12.83 4.77
CA LYS A 46 -14.30 12.68 5.56
C LYS A 46 -15.50 13.30 4.85
N ALA A 47 -15.32 14.50 4.30
CA ALA A 47 -16.35 15.19 3.54
C ALA A 47 -16.79 14.35 2.33
N LEU A 48 -15.83 13.87 1.54
CA LEU A 48 -16.11 13.04 0.36
C LEU A 48 -16.79 11.72 0.73
N ALA A 49 -16.27 11.01 1.75
CA ALA A 49 -16.87 9.76 2.22
C ALA A 49 -18.33 9.95 2.67
N HIS A 50 -18.63 11.06 3.34
CA HIS A 50 -19.98 11.39 3.77
C HIS A 50 -20.89 11.71 2.59
N THR A 51 -20.45 12.58 1.69
CA THR A 51 -21.23 13.05 0.53
C THR A 51 -21.55 11.91 -0.43
N GLU A 52 -20.53 11.13 -0.81
CA GLU A 52 -20.65 10.02 -1.78
C GLU A 52 -21.13 8.71 -1.12
N LYS A 53 -21.23 8.67 0.21
CA LYS A 53 -21.61 7.48 0.99
C LYS A 53 -20.72 6.26 0.71
N ILE A 54 -19.42 6.50 0.52
CA ILE A 54 -18.41 5.47 0.26
C ILE A 54 -17.53 5.24 1.51
N PRO A 55 -16.85 4.08 1.62
CA PRO A 55 -15.89 3.83 2.69
C PRO A 55 -14.80 4.92 2.77
N LEU A 56 -14.39 5.28 3.99
CA LEU A 56 -13.35 6.31 4.22
C LEU A 56 -12.05 6.06 3.45
N LEU A 57 -11.62 4.79 3.35
CA LEU A 57 -10.40 4.47 2.63
C LEU A 57 -10.56 4.67 1.11
N GLN A 58 -11.74 4.38 0.56
CA GLN A 58 -12.03 4.61 -0.86
C GLN A 58 -12.06 6.11 -1.16
N ALA A 59 -12.69 6.91 -0.29
CA ALA A 59 -12.65 8.37 -0.39
C ALA A 59 -11.21 8.91 -0.31
N PHE A 60 -10.40 8.37 0.61
CA PHE A 60 -8.99 8.75 0.75
C PHE A 60 -8.20 8.52 -0.55
N TRP A 61 -8.43 7.39 -1.22
CA TRP A 61 -7.81 7.11 -2.52
C TRP A 61 -8.22 8.09 -3.61
N GLN A 62 -9.47 8.53 -3.62
CA GLN A 62 -9.95 9.53 -4.58
C GLN A 62 -9.33 10.90 -4.30
N VAL A 63 -9.28 11.33 -3.05
CA VAL A 63 -8.62 12.59 -2.64
C VAL A 63 -7.13 12.58 -2.99
N LEU A 64 -6.43 11.50 -2.69
CA LEU A 64 -5.02 11.35 -3.07
C LEU A 64 -4.86 11.36 -4.60
N GLY A 65 -5.75 10.69 -5.33
CA GLY A 65 -5.75 10.67 -6.79
C GLY A 65 -5.98 12.06 -7.41
N GLN A 66 -6.86 12.88 -6.82
CA GLN A 66 -7.07 14.28 -7.22
C GLN A 66 -5.81 15.12 -7.00
N ALA A 67 -5.15 14.97 -5.84
CA ALA A 67 -3.89 15.67 -5.57
C ALA A 67 -2.81 15.33 -6.61
N TYR A 68 -2.68 14.05 -7.01
CA TYR A 68 -1.80 13.66 -8.12
C TYR A 68 -2.18 14.30 -9.44
N ALA A 69 -3.46 14.29 -9.81
CA ALA A 69 -3.92 14.86 -11.07
C ALA A 69 -3.69 16.37 -11.15
N GLU A 70 -3.76 17.08 -10.02
CA GLU A 70 -3.58 18.52 -9.94
C GLU A 70 -2.11 18.96 -9.86
N LYS A 71 -1.28 18.21 -9.11
CA LYS A 71 0.03 18.69 -8.66
C LYS A 71 1.22 17.90 -9.24
N ALA A 72 0.98 16.74 -9.81
CA ALA A 72 2.03 15.89 -10.38
C ALA A 72 1.91 15.79 -11.90
N PRO A 73 3.03 15.54 -12.61
CA PRO A 73 2.97 15.16 -14.01
C PRO A 73 2.05 13.94 -14.23
N PRO A 74 1.40 13.81 -15.40
CA PRO A 74 0.54 12.69 -15.69
C PRO A 74 1.25 11.34 -15.42
N LEU A 75 0.62 10.51 -14.58
CA LEU A 75 1.15 9.19 -14.26
C LEU A 75 1.12 8.32 -15.54
N THR A 76 2.25 7.71 -15.90
CA THR A 76 2.24 6.64 -16.92
C THR A 76 1.57 5.37 -16.38
N CYS A 77 1.61 5.18 -15.06
CA CYS A 77 0.97 4.07 -14.37
C CYS A 77 -0.54 4.06 -14.60
N LYS A 78 -0.99 3.09 -15.41
CA LYS A 78 -2.38 2.75 -15.66
C LYS A 78 -2.60 1.27 -15.46
N MET A 79 -3.85 0.83 -15.47
CA MET A 79 -4.19 -0.60 -15.55
C MET A 79 -3.42 -1.25 -16.71
N GLY A 80 -2.74 -2.37 -16.45
CA GLY A 80 -1.86 -3.04 -17.41
C GLY A 80 -0.37 -2.64 -17.35
N CYS A 81 0.03 -1.70 -16.47
CA CYS A 81 1.43 -1.28 -16.36
C CYS A 81 2.34 -2.29 -15.65
N ALA A 82 1.80 -3.21 -14.83
CA ALA A 82 2.43 -4.31 -14.04
C ALA A 82 3.81 -4.11 -13.37
N HIS A 83 4.42 -2.93 -13.47
CA HIS A 83 5.80 -2.62 -13.12
C HIS A 83 6.06 -2.83 -11.63
N CYS A 84 5.21 -2.22 -10.79
CA CYS A 84 5.28 -2.38 -9.34
C CYS A 84 4.56 -3.64 -8.82
N CYS A 85 3.89 -4.41 -9.69
CA CYS A 85 3.14 -5.60 -9.27
C CYS A 85 4.02 -6.81 -8.95
N HIS A 86 5.34 -6.66 -9.01
CA HIS A 86 6.33 -7.69 -8.67
C HIS A 86 7.17 -7.33 -7.42
N THR A 87 6.77 -6.27 -6.69
CA THR A 87 7.37 -5.88 -5.41
C THR A 87 6.71 -6.58 -4.24
N GLY A 88 7.40 -6.60 -3.10
CA GLY A 88 6.77 -6.94 -1.84
C GLY A 88 5.92 -5.79 -1.31
N VAL A 89 4.61 -5.92 -1.40
CA VAL A 89 3.65 -4.90 -0.98
C VAL A 89 3.24 -5.12 0.47
N SER A 90 3.60 -4.18 1.33
CA SER A 90 3.27 -4.20 2.77
C SER A 90 2.16 -3.21 3.08
N ILE A 91 1.10 -3.68 3.74
CA ILE A 91 -0.14 -2.92 3.93
C ILE A 91 -0.64 -2.99 5.37
N THR A 92 -1.36 -1.96 5.77
CA THR A 92 -2.09 -1.88 7.04
C THR A 92 -3.32 -2.79 7.06
N GLN A 93 -3.92 -2.97 8.23
CA GLN A 93 -5.17 -3.71 8.34
C GLN A 93 -6.33 -2.99 7.61
N LEU A 94 -6.42 -1.67 7.72
CA LEU A 94 -7.47 -0.90 7.05
C LEU A 94 -7.42 -1.09 5.53
N GLU A 95 -6.22 -1.06 4.96
CA GLU A 95 -6.00 -1.32 3.53
C GLU A 95 -6.38 -2.74 3.14
N TRP A 96 -5.97 -3.74 3.93
CA TRP A 96 -6.36 -5.12 3.69
C TRP A 96 -7.89 -5.32 3.72
N ASP A 97 -8.58 -4.70 4.66
CA ASP A 97 -10.05 -4.77 4.75
C ASP A 97 -10.71 -4.10 3.52
N GLY A 98 -10.15 -2.99 3.03
CA GLY A 98 -10.56 -2.37 1.76
C GLY A 98 -10.37 -3.30 0.55
N MET A 99 -9.18 -3.90 0.42
CA MET A 99 -8.86 -4.82 -0.68
C MET A 99 -9.74 -6.08 -0.67
N GLN A 100 -10.06 -6.63 0.50
CA GLN A 100 -11.00 -7.76 0.62
C GLN A 100 -12.42 -7.38 0.19
N ASN A 101 -12.87 -6.17 0.53
CA ASN A 101 -14.19 -5.68 0.11
C ASN A 101 -14.25 -5.50 -1.41
N ALA A 102 -13.21 -4.93 -2.02
CA ALA A 102 -13.07 -4.80 -3.45
C ALA A 102 -13.07 -6.16 -4.16
N ALA A 103 -12.29 -7.12 -3.65
CA ALA A 103 -12.26 -8.49 -4.15
C ALA A 103 -13.65 -9.14 -4.11
N ARG A 104 -14.37 -8.98 -3.00
CA ARG A 104 -15.74 -9.50 -2.84
C ARG A 104 -16.70 -8.87 -3.85
N GLN A 105 -16.67 -7.54 -4.02
CA GLN A 105 -17.54 -6.83 -4.97
C GLN A 105 -17.30 -7.27 -6.42
N LYS A 106 -16.04 -7.58 -6.77
CA LYS A 106 -15.64 -8.07 -8.08
C LYS A 106 -15.77 -9.59 -8.25
N GLY A 107 -16.30 -10.30 -7.25
CA GLY A 107 -16.47 -11.76 -7.31
C GLY A 107 -15.14 -12.55 -7.29
N ILE A 108 -14.05 -11.95 -6.82
CA ILE A 108 -12.71 -12.55 -6.79
C ILE A 108 -12.55 -13.39 -5.51
N PRO A 109 -12.48 -14.73 -5.60
CA PRO A 109 -12.32 -15.56 -4.41
C PRO A 109 -10.89 -15.45 -3.88
N LEU A 110 -10.72 -15.07 -2.62
CA LEU A 110 -9.39 -15.00 -1.99
C LEU A 110 -8.67 -16.35 -1.98
N GLN A 111 -9.41 -17.47 -2.04
CA GLN A 111 -8.86 -18.82 -2.24
C GLN A 111 -8.04 -18.91 -3.53
N ASN A 112 -8.53 -18.30 -4.62
CA ASN A 112 -7.85 -18.29 -5.91
C ASN A 112 -6.59 -17.43 -5.85
N LEU A 113 -6.64 -16.30 -5.12
CA LEU A 113 -5.47 -15.45 -4.88
C LEU A 113 -4.37 -16.22 -4.14
N MET A 114 -4.73 -17.04 -3.15
CA MET A 114 -3.76 -17.91 -2.49
C MET A 114 -3.16 -18.94 -3.43
N ALA A 115 -3.99 -19.64 -4.21
CA ALA A 115 -3.53 -20.70 -5.10
C ALA A 115 -2.55 -20.17 -6.16
N ARG A 116 -2.85 -19.02 -6.77
CA ARG A 116 -1.98 -18.44 -7.80
C ARG A 116 -0.70 -17.79 -7.24
N SER A 117 -0.70 -17.40 -5.97
CA SER A 117 0.47 -16.82 -5.29
C SER A 117 1.17 -17.79 -4.33
N GLN A 118 0.87 -19.09 -4.45
CA GLN A 118 1.26 -20.15 -3.52
C GLN A 118 2.76 -20.11 -3.17
N LYS A 119 3.62 -19.95 -4.17
CA LYS A 119 5.09 -19.85 -3.97
C LYS A 119 5.48 -18.70 -3.04
N SER A 120 4.91 -17.51 -3.22
CA SER A 120 5.20 -16.35 -2.37
C SER A 120 4.57 -16.48 -0.98
N VAL A 121 3.38 -17.09 -0.90
CA VAL A 121 2.70 -17.40 0.35
C VAL A 121 3.50 -18.41 1.18
N ASP A 122 4.04 -19.46 0.56
CA ASP A 122 4.84 -20.48 1.23
C ASP A 122 6.17 -19.94 1.76
N ARG A 123 6.82 -19.04 1.01
CA ARG A 123 8.01 -18.33 1.50
C ARG A 123 7.71 -17.57 2.78
N VAL A 124 6.63 -16.79 2.79
CA VAL A 124 6.21 -16.04 3.98
C VAL A 124 5.84 -16.98 5.12
N ALA A 125 5.11 -18.07 4.85
CA ALA A 125 4.76 -19.06 5.85
C ALA A 125 6.00 -19.72 6.48
N LYS A 126 7.01 -20.05 5.67
CA LYS A 126 8.27 -20.64 6.14
C LYS A 126 9.04 -19.70 7.05
N VAL A 127 9.09 -18.40 6.72
CA VAL A 127 9.72 -17.39 7.58
C VAL A 127 8.96 -17.24 8.90
N LEU A 128 7.63 -17.16 8.86
CA LEU A 128 6.82 -17.07 10.09
C LEU A 128 6.98 -18.32 10.98
N ALA A 129 7.22 -19.49 10.39
CA ALA A 129 7.43 -20.74 11.11
C ALA A 129 8.86 -20.92 11.66
N SER A 130 9.84 -20.12 11.21
CA SER A 130 11.24 -20.28 11.65
C SER A 130 11.52 -19.73 13.05
N GLY A 131 10.57 -19.00 13.64
CA GLY A 131 10.71 -18.37 14.95
C GLY A 131 11.53 -17.08 14.95
N VAL A 132 11.97 -16.59 13.78
CA VAL A 132 12.57 -15.26 13.64
C VAL A 132 11.58 -14.18 14.04
N ASP A 133 12.05 -13.10 14.67
CA ASP A 133 11.22 -11.95 14.95
C ASP A 133 10.73 -11.33 13.62
N PRO A 134 9.41 -11.36 13.32
CA PRO A 134 8.85 -10.82 12.09
C PRO A 134 9.20 -9.36 11.82
N GLU A 135 9.48 -8.56 12.86
CA GLU A 135 9.80 -7.14 12.73
C GLU A 135 11.24 -6.91 12.22
N THR A 136 12.10 -7.94 12.28
CA THR A 136 13.49 -7.89 11.79
C THR A 136 13.65 -8.38 10.35
N VAL A 137 12.58 -8.92 9.76
CA VAL A 137 12.60 -9.55 8.43
C VAL A 137 12.47 -8.49 7.36
N ASP A 138 13.37 -8.53 6.36
CA ASP A 138 13.17 -7.84 5.09
C ASP A 138 12.10 -8.58 4.26
N TRP A 139 10.85 -8.22 4.53
CA TRP A 139 9.69 -8.79 3.87
C TRP A 139 9.67 -8.50 2.37
N HIS A 140 10.18 -7.34 1.94
CA HIS A 140 10.25 -6.99 0.54
C HIS A 140 11.13 -8.00 -0.23
N ARG A 141 12.33 -8.28 0.27
CA ARG A 141 13.25 -9.27 -0.34
C ARG A 141 12.71 -10.70 -0.32
N THR A 142 11.82 -11.02 0.60
CA THR A 142 11.22 -12.36 0.70
C THR A 142 10.34 -12.69 -0.52
N VAL A 143 9.66 -11.69 -1.09
CA VAL A 143 8.66 -11.90 -2.16
C VAL A 143 8.94 -11.12 -3.44
N VAL A 144 10.02 -10.34 -3.52
CA VAL A 144 10.42 -9.62 -4.74
C VAL A 144 10.50 -10.57 -5.95
N ASN A 145 10.18 -10.06 -7.13
CA ASN A 145 10.09 -10.80 -8.40
C ASN A 145 9.02 -11.90 -8.40
N GLN A 146 8.09 -11.90 -7.45
CA GLN A 146 6.89 -12.73 -7.50
C GLN A 146 5.69 -11.83 -7.85
N PRO A 147 4.78 -12.29 -8.72
CA PRO A 147 3.60 -11.50 -9.04
C PRO A 147 2.73 -11.30 -7.79
N CYS A 148 2.19 -10.10 -7.67
CA CYS A 148 1.19 -9.76 -6.67
C CYS A 148 0.01 -10.72 -6.80
N PRO A 149 -0.60 -11.19 -5.68
CA PRO A 149 -1.75 -12.08 -5.76
C PRO A 149 -2.90 -11.52 -6.60
N PHE A 150 -3.03 -10.20 -6.68
CA PHE A 150 -4.07 -9.47 -7.41
C PHE A 150 -3.71 -9.11 -8.87
N LEU A 151 -2.54 -9.47 -9.38
CA LEU A 151 -2.14 -9.25 -10.77
C LEU A 151 -2.67 -10.39 -11.64
N ASP A 152 -3.64 -10.16 -12.52
CA ASP A 152 -4.18 -11.19 -13.43
C ASP A 152 -3.17 -11.60 -14.53
N ASP A 153 -3.59 -12.51 -15.41
CA ASP A 153 -2.72 -13.09 -16.43
C ASP A 153 -2.48 -12.13 -17.61
N ASP A 154 -3.26 -11.05 -17.71
CA ASP A 154 -3.13 -9.96 -18.69
C ASP A 154 -2.30 -8.78 -18.13
N ASP A 155 -1.53 -9.02 -17.05
CA ASP A 155 -0.73 -8.01 -16.36
C ASP A 155 -1.57 -6.82 -15.82
N ALA A 156 -2.87 -7.05 -15.56
CA ALA A 156 -3.78 -6.07 -15.01
C ALA A 156 -4.08 -6.32 -13.52
N CYS A 157 -4.17 -5.24 -12.74
CA CYS A 157 -4.52 -5.34 -11.33
C CYS A 157 -6.03 -5.49 -11.18
N MET A 158 -6.48 -6.63 -10.69
CA MET A 158 -7.91 -6.92 -10.54
C MET A 158 -8.64 -5.96 -9.59
N ILE A 159 -7.92 -5.27 -8.70
CA ILE A 159 -8.43 -4.28 -7.74
C ILE A 159 -7.73 -2.92 -7.89
N HIS A 160 -7.44 -2.50 -9.13
CA HIS A 160 -6.67 -1.29 -9.42
C HIS A 160 -7.10 -0.02 -8.62
N GLU A 161 -8.41 0.21 -8.48
CA GLU A 161 -8.95 1.38 -7.75
C GLU A 161 -8.80 1.29 -6.23
N ASP A 162 -8.61 0.09 -5.69
CA ASP A 162 -8.45 -0.20 -4.26
C ASP A 162 -7.02 -0.63 -3.92
N ARG A 163 -6.07 -0.32 -4.81
CA ARG A 163 -4.63 -0.55 -4.56
C ARG A 163 -4.21 0.15 -3.27
N PRO A 164 -3.35 -0.49 -2.45
CA PRO A 164 -2.86 0.09 -1.21
C PRO A 164 -1.90 1.24 -1.47
N LEU A 165 -1.58 2.00 -0.41
CA LEU A 165 -0.70 3.16 -0.47
C LEU A 165 0.67 2.79 -1.05
N ASP A 166 1.26 1.68 -0.64
CA ASP A 166 2.58 1.25 -1.13
C ASP A 166 2.59 1.05 -2.67
N CYS A 167 1.48 0.62 -3.27
CA CYS A 167 1.33 0.54 -4.73
C CYS A 167 1.13 1.91 -5.40
N ARG A 168 0.50 2.87 -4.70
CA ARG A 168 0.25 4.23 -5.21
C ARG A 168 1.51 5.10 -5.14
N LEU A 169 2.34 4.85 -4.13
CA LEU A 169 3.63 5.51 -3.97
C LEU A 169 4.69 4.91 -4.90
N MET A 170 4.54 3.65 -5.34
CA MET A 170 5.45 3.02 -6.30
C MET A 170 4.89 3.11 -7.72
N VAL A 171 4.97 4.30 -8.31
CA VAL A 171 4.41 4.58 -9.63
C VAL A 171 5.50 4.68 -10.70
N ALA A 172 5.17 4.19 -11.90
CA ALA A 172 5.95 4.43 -13.10
C ALA A 172 5.50 5.78 -13.70
N PHE A 173 6.42 6.75 -13.76
CA PHE A 173 6.14 8.08 -14.31
C PHE A 173 6.65 8.30 -15.74
N ARG A 174 7.51 7.41 -16.29
CA ARG A 174 8.27 7.69 -17.53
C ARG A 174 8.36 6.52 -18.52
N GLU A 175 7.28 6.13 -19.17
CA GLU A 175 7.29 5.04 -20.20
C GLU A 175 7.84 3.67 -19.73
N VAL A 176 8.07 3.50 -18.42
CA VAL A 176 8.75 2.31 -17.87
C VAL A 176 7.79 1.13 -17.61
N CYS A 177 6.52 1.25 -18.02
CA CYS A 177 5.54 0.16 -17.86
C CYS A 177 5.98 -1.15 -18.54
N ALA A 178 6.83 -1.08 -19.57
CA ALA A 178 7.36 -2.26 -20.25
C ALA A 178 8.52 -2.96 -19.49
N SER A 179 9.20 -2.26 -18.58
CA SER A 179 10.30 -2.86 -17.81
C SER A 179 9.76 -3.55 -16.57
N LYS A 180 10.39 -4.64 -16.12
CA LYS A 180 10.11 -5.28 -14.82
C LYS A 180 11.16 -4.90 -13.75
N ASN A 181 12.13 -4.06 -14.10
CA ASN A 181 13.19 -3.61 -13.20
C ASN A 181 12.74 -2.36 -12.44
N LEU A 182 12.68 -2.46 -11.11
CA LEU A 182 12.17 -1.42 -10.21
C LEU A 182 13.02 -0.14 -10.14
N GLU A 183 14.13 -0.07 -10.86
CA GLU A 183 15.11 1.03 -10.81
C GLU A 183 14.56 2.40 -11.24
N HIS A 184 13.35 2.43 -11.79
CA HIS A 184 12.68 3.64 -12.25
C HIS A 184 11.38 3.96 -11.49
N ALA A 185 11.10 3.31 -10.36
CA ALA A 185 9.97 3.67 -9.51
C ALA A 185 10.25 5.01 -8.81
N GLN A 186 9.25 5.90 -8.73
CA GLN A 186 9.39 7.24 -8.16
C GLN A 186 8.51 7.43 -6.91
N ARG A 187 9.03 8.11 -5.88
CA ARG A 187 8.36 8.52 -4.62
C ARG A 187 8.65 9.97 -4.27
N GLY A 188 7.94 10.53 -3.29
CA GLY A 188 8.23 11.84 -2.71
C GLY A 188 7.90 12.99 -3.66
N VAL A 189 6.88 12.80 -4.51
CA VAL A 189 6.46 13.80 -5.49
C VAL A 189 5.66 14.90 -4.79
N LEU A 190 4.73 14.51 -3.93
CA LEU A 190 3.77 15.40 -3.29
C LEU A 190 3.84 15.31 -1.76
N VAL A 191 3.43 16.38 -1.07
CA VAL A 191 3.34 16.39 0.40
C VAL A 191 2.24 15.44 0.90
N GLU A 192 1.19 15.24 0.10
CA GLU A 192 0.11 14.28 0.36
C GLU A 192 0.61 12.84 0.48
N GLU A 193 1.61 12.45 -0.30
CA GLU A 193 2.27 11.14 -0.20
C GLU A 193 2.94 10.96 1.17
N ALA A 194 3.56 12.01 1.68
CA ALA A 194 4.30 11.98 2.94
C ALA A 194 3.37 11.82 4.14
N VAL A 195 2.20 12.47 4.11
CA VAL A 195 1.23 12.41 5.22
C VAL A 195 0.29 11.21 5.11
N ALA A 196 0.18 10.59 3.94
CA ALA A 196 -0.76 9.50 3.67
C ALA A 196 -0.75 8.35 4.70
N PRO A 197 0.40 7.81 5.16
CA PRO A 197 0.43 6.76 6.17
C PRO A 197 -0.23 7.22 7.49
N THR A 198 0.01 8.47 7.89
CA THR A 198 -0.52 9.07 9.11
C THR A 198 -2.03 9.30 8.99
N VAL A 199 -2.51 9.72 7.81
CA VAL A 199 -3.96 9.84 7.53
C VAL A 199 -4.64 8.47 7.64
N ILE A 200 -4.11 7.43 6.98
CA ILE A 200 -4.65 6.06 7.07
C ILE A 200 -4.69 5.58 8.53
N ALA A 201 -3.61 5.79 9.29
CA ALA A 201 -3.56 5.43 10.71
C ALA A 201 -4.65 6.16 11.51
N ARG A 202 -4.86 7.46 11.24
CA ARG A 202 -5.91 8.23 11.90
C ARG A 202 -7.31 7.74 11.56
N LEU A 203 -7.59 7.43 10.29
CA LEU A 203 -8.87 6.88 9.85
C LEU A 203 -9.15 5.53 10.55
N GLN A 204 -8.15 4.65 10.63
CA GLN A 204 -8.28 3.37 11.30
C GLN A 204 -8.52 3.54 12.81
N TYR A 205 -7.83 4.48 13.46
CA TYR A 205 -8.04 4.80 14.87
C TYR A 205 -9.49 5.24 15.14
N GLU A 206 -10.03 6.10 14.29
CA GLU A 206 -11.39 6.62 14.44
C GLU A 206 -12.46 5.53 14.24
N GLN A 207 -12.26 4.62 13.27
CA GLN A 207 -13.12 3.46 13.07
C GLN A 207 -13.02 2.41 14.18
N THR A 208 -11.90 2.38 14.91
CA THR A 208 -11.70 1.44 16.02
C THR A 208 -12.62 1.81 17.19
N PRO A 209 -13.45 0.87 17.71
CA PRO A 209 -14.33 1.13 18.85
C PRO A 209 -13.54 1.65 20.06
N ARG A 210 -14.09 2.64 20.78
CA ARG A 210 -13.39 3.34 21.88
C ARG A 210 -12.71 2.39 22.87
N PHE A 211 -13.39 1.32 23.29
CA PHE A 211 -12.85 0.33 24.23
C PHE A 211 -11.64 -0.48 23.71
N LYS A 212 -11.43 -0.53 22.39
CA LYS A 212 -10.28 -1.16 21.73
C LYS A 212 -9.14 -0.18 21.43
N ARG A 213 -9.39 1.14 21.47
CA ARG A 213 -8.38 2.16 21.14
C ARG A 213 -7.16 2.14 22.04
N ARG A 214 -7.28 1.69 23.29
CA ARG A 214 -6.13 1.49 24.21
C ARG A 214 -5.07 0.51 23.70
N LYS A 215 -5.41 -0.36 22.73
CA LYS A 215 -4.48 -1.30 22.10
C LYS A 215 -3.85 -0.74 20.82
N PHE A 216 -4.19 0.49 20.46
CA PHE A 216 -3.67 1.16 19.27
C PHE A 216 -2.36 1.85 19.64
N THR A 217 -1.24 1.34 19.14
CA THR A 217 0.12 1.78 19.49
C THR A 217 0.63 2.93 18.63
N GLY A 218 -0.25 3.67 17.94
CA GLY A 218 0.12 4.80 17.07
C GLY A 218 0.72 4.38 15.72
N MET A 219 1.59 3.36 15.69
CA MET A 219 2.09 2.74 14.46
C MET A 219 1.23 1.56 14.03
N GLN A 220 0.77 1.58 12.78
CA GLN A 220 0.13 0.43 12.17
C GLN A 220 1.16 -0.65 11.87
N LYS A 221 0.87 -1.90 12.29
CA LYS A 221 1.68 -3.04 11.86
C LYS A 221 1.42 -3.30 10.38
N LEU A 222 2.42 -3.02 9.56
CA LEU A 222 2.42 -3.38 8.15
C LEU A 222 2.66 -4.88 8.02
N ARG A 223 1.97 -5.52 7.08
CA ARG A 223 2.24 -6.91 6.71
C ARG A 223 2.12 -7.07 5.20
N LEU A 224 2.89 -8.01 4.65
CA LEU A 224 2.73 -8.40 3.25
C LEU A 224 1.31 -8.87 2.95
N ILE A 225 0.84 -8.65 1.73
CA ILE A 225 -0.43 -9.23 1.23
C ILE A 225 -0.48 -10.74 1.47
N GLN A 226 0.63 -11.45 1.23
CA GLN A 226 0.77 -12.89 1.46
C GLN A 226 0.56 -13.27 2.94
N HIS A 227 1.07 -12.47 3.86
CA HIS A 227 0.85 -12.68 5.29
C HIS A 227 -0.63 -12.46 5.64
N TRP A 228 -1.27 -11.42 5.09
CA TRP A 228 -2.70 -11.21 5.28
C TRP A 228 -3.56 -12.37 4.74
N LEU A 229 -3.20 -12.93 3.58
CA LEU A 229 -3.83 -14.13 3.03
C LEU A 229 -3.70 -15.34 3.98
N LEU A 230 -2.52 -15.57 4.57
CA LEU A 230 -2.31 -16.62 5.58
C LEU A 230 -3.19 -16.40 6.81
N ASN A 231 -3.23 -15.18 7.34
CA ASN A 231 -4.07 -14.83 8.49
C ASN A 231 -5.56 -15.08 8.21
N TRP A 232 -6.02 -14.71 7.02
CA TRP A 232 -7.39 -14.96 6.59
C TRP A 232 -7.68 -16.47 6.48
N LYS A 233 -6.77 -17.27 5.91
CA LYS A 233 -6.92 -18.74 5.80
C LYS A 233 -7.01 -19.38 7.19
N ASN A 234 -6.12 -19.00 8.10
CA ASN A 234 -6.08 -19.53 9.45
C ASN A 234 -7.35 -19.21 10.26
N LYS A 235 -7.88 -17.99 10.11
CA LYS A 235 -9.16 -17.59 10.72
C LYS A 235 -10.35 -18.38 10.16
N LYS A 236 -10.36 -18.73 8.86
CA LYS A 236 -11.41 -19.61 8.30
C LYS A 236 -11.29 -21.04 8.84
N SER A 237 -10.08 -21.57 8.96
CA SER A 237 -9.85 -22.91 9.50
C SER A 237 -10.25 -23.04 10.97
N SER A 238 -10.03 -22.02 11.80
CA SER A 238 -10.48 -22.04 13.21
C SER A 238 -12.00 -21.97 13.34
N LYS A 239 -12.68 -21.17 12.50
CA LYS A 239 -14.16 -21.09 12.46
C LYS A 239 -14.85 -22.36 11.98
N LYS A 240 -14.16 -23.25 11.26
CA LYS A 240 -14.69 -24.56 10.84
C LYS A 240 -14.50 -25.67 11.88
N LYS A 241 -13.71 -25.43 12.93
CA LYS A 241 -13.44 -26.39 14.02
C LYS A 241 -14.38 -26.19 15.22
N HIS A 242 -15.27 -25.21 15.15
CA HIS A 242 -16.36 -24.94 16.09
C HIS A 242 -17.68 -24.97 15.32
#